data_AF-A0A5K8AC31-F1
#
_entry.id   AF-A0A5K8AC31-F1
#
_cell.length_a   1.000
_cell.length_b   1.000
_cell.length_c   1.000
_cell.angle_alpha   90.00
_cell.angle_beta   90.00
_cell.angle_gamma   90.00
#
_symmetry.space_group_name_H-M   'P 1'
#
loop_
_entity.id
_entity.type
_entity.pdbx_description
1 polymer ?
#
loop_
_entity_poly.entity_id
_entity_poly.type
_entity_poly.pdbx_seq_one_letter_code
_entity_poly.pdbx_strand_id
1 'polypeptide(L)'
;MNIVIKKKPHLTYTIKVAAVTLLVFAVVGLIVRFTRDADRESPGSGQSLGHILTASSSLLIPSIPLRVPTDGNEHQWTTALSETIRGKPEVSVQFGRADVLTENYAVEVDFLPKWKEGLGQALHYGDVTGLIPVLALIAREPPDEELLKQIERLCASKGVKVVLLVPEI
;
A
#
# COMPACT_ATOMS: atom_id res chain seq x y z
N MET A 1 53.42 49.99 -25.21
CA MET A 1 53.27 49.70 -23.77
C MET A 1 52.94 48.21 -23.64
N ASN A 2 53.90 47.37 -23.27
CA ASN A 2 53.72 45.91 -23.23
C ASN A 2 53.04 45.49 -21.93
N ILE A 3 51.85 44.89 -22.05
CA ILE A 3 51.11 44.36 -20.90
C ILE A 3 51.45 42.87 -20.78
N VAL A 4 52.19 42.51 -19.73
CA VAL A 4 52.51 41.12 -19.39
C VAL A 4 51.40 40.57 -18.50
N ILE A 5 50.59 39.65 -19.03
CA ILE A 5 49.52 38.98 -18.27
C ILE A 5 50.10 37.76 -17.56
N LYS A 6 50.18 37.82 -16.22
CA LYS A 6 50.61 36.70 -15.37
C LYS A 6 49.41 35.78 -15.09
N LYS A 7 49.33 34.62 -15.77
CA LYS A 7 48.28 33.62 -15.50
C LYS A 7 48.46 33.01 -14.10
N LYS A 8 47.41 33.12 -13.28
CA LYS A 8 47.32 32.52 -11.94
C LYS A 8 47.01 31.01 -12.09
N PRO A 9 47.74 30.09 -11.42
CA PRO A 9 47.57 28.67 -11.66
C PRO A 9 46.19 28.18 -11.16
N HIS A 10 45.45 27.48 -12.03
CA HIS A 10 44.12 26.94 -11.74
C HIS A 10 44.13 25.73 -10.77
N LEU A 11 45.30 25.40 -10.22
CA LEU A 11 45.58 24.21 -9.40
C LEU A 11 45.04 24.30 -7.96
N THR A 12 43.94 25.01 -7.72
CA THR A 12 43.47 25.26 -6.34
C THR A 12 42.04 24.84 -6.07
N TYR A 13 41.21 24.53 -7.07
CA TYR A 13 39.81 24.17 -6.80
C TYR A 13 39.60 22.67 -6.62
N THR A 14 40.10 21.83 -7.52
CA THR A 14 39.94 20.36 -7.46
C THR A 14 40.57 19.76 -6.20
N ILE A 15 41.75 20.26 -5.81
CA ILE A 15 42.44 19.82 -4.59
C ILE A 15 41.64 20.22 -3.33
N LYS A 16 41.07 21.43 -3.32
CA LYS A 16 40.23 21.88 -2.20
C LYS A 16 38.93 21.07 -2.10
N VAL A 17 38.29 20.77 -3.22
CA VAL A 17 37.07 19.94 -3.25
C VAL A 17 37.40 18.52 -2.78
N ALA A 18 38.47 17.90 -3.26
CA ALA A 18 38.87 16.57 -2.81
C ALA A 18 39.19 16.50 -1.31
N ALA A 19 39.86 17.53 -0.77
CA ALA A 19 40.16 17.62 0.66
C ALA A 19 38.88 17.77 1.52
N VAL A 20 37.92 18.58 1.07
CA VAL A 20 36.62 18.75 1.76
C VAL A 20 35.82 17.46 1.73
N THR A 21 35.76 16.77 0.58
CA THR A 21 35.02 15.52 0.45
C THR A 21 35.59 14.43 1.36
N LEU A 22 36.92 14.27 1.41
CA LEU A 22 37.57 13.32 2.33
C LEU A 22 37.30 13.65 3.80
N LEU A 23 37.30 14.94 4.17
CA LEU A 23 36.97 15.36 5.54
C LEU A 23 35.53 15.01 5.90
N VAL A 24 34.56 15.23 4.99
CA VAL A 24 33.16 14.88 5.21
C VAL A 24 33.00 13.37 5.43
N PHE A 25 33.61 12.54 4.58
CA PHE A 25 33.54 11.08 4.77
C PHE A 25 34.21 10.61 6.06
N ALA A 26 35.31 11.24 6.48
CA ALA A 26 35.95 10.93 7.76
C ALA A 26 35.06 11.30 8.95
N VAL A 27 34.38 12.46 8.91
CA VAL A 27 33.45 12.90 9.97
C VAL A 27 32.22 11.98 10.02
N VAL A 28 31.62 11.66 8.86
CA VAL A 28 30.48 10.73 8.78
C VAL A 28 30.89 9.35 9.30
N GLY A 29 32.06 8.84 8.89
CA GLY A 29 32.61 7.57 9.37
C GLY A 29 32.87 7.58 10.88
N LEU A 30 33.34 8.70 11.44
CA LEU A 30 33.57 8.86 12.87
C LEU A 30 32.25 8.91 13.65
N ILE A 31 31.23 9.61 13.14
CA ILE A 31 29.88 9.67 13.73
C ILE A 31 29.26 8.26 13.74
N VAL A 32 29.28 7.55 12.61
CA VAL A 32 28.76 6.17 12.51
C VAL A 32 29.49 5.24 13.46
N ARG A 33 30.81 5.41 13.63
CA ARG A 33 31.59 4.62 14.58
C ARG A 33 31.24 4.96 16.03
N PHE A 34 31.08 6.24 16.36
CA PHE A 34 30.66 6.69 17.69
C PHE A 34 29.25 6.22 18.05
N THR A 35 28.31 6.25 17.10
CA THR A 35 26.96 5.71 17.32
C THR A 35 27.00 4.19 17.52
N ARG A 36 27.87 3.47 16.79
CA ARG A 36 27.97 2.01 16.88
C ARG A 36 28.72 1.52 18.11
N ASP A 37 29.65 2.31 18.65
CA ASP A 37 30.32 2.01 19.92
C ASP A 37 29.44 2.41 21.13
N ALA A 38 28.53 3.38 20.97
CA ALA A 38 27.51 3.70 22.00
C ALA A 38 26.44 2.60 22.16
N ASP A 39 26.16 1.83 21.11
CA ASP A 39 25.22 0.68 21.14
C ASP A 39 25.82 -0.60 21.79
N ARG A 40 27.05 -0.55 22.33
CA ARG A 40 27.74 -1.74 22.89
C ARG A 40 27.70 -1.90 24.41
N GLU A 41 26.97 -1.07 25.16
CA GLU A 41 26.78 -1.28 26.60
C GLU A 41 25.31 -1.45 27.02
N SER A 42 24.98 -2.70 27.34
CA SER A 42 23.94 -3.20 28.28
C SER A 42 22.45 -3.23 27.88
N PRO A 43 21.71 -4.30 28.31
CA PRO A 43 20.35 -4.59 27.90
C PRO A 43 19.34 -3.88 28.80
N GLY A 44 18.44 -3.09 28.22
CA GLY A 44 17.41 -2.40 29.01
C GLY A 44 16.34 -1.78 28.15
N SER A 45 15.19 -2.46 28.09
CA SER A 45 13.85 -1.88 27.98
C SER A 45 13.72 -0.51 27.28
N GLY A 46 13.82 -0.50 25.96
CA GLY A 46 13.28 0.57 25.14
C GLY A 46 12.41 -0.08 24.07
N GLN A 47 11.08 0.03 24.18
CA GLN A 47 10.22 -0.39 23.09
C GLN A 47 10.57 0.48 21.87
N SER A 48 11.26 -0.14 20.91
CA SER A 48 11.64 0.48 19.65
C SER A 48 10.40 1.11 19.01
N LEU A 49 10.55 2.30 18.43
CA LEU A 49 9.54 2.89 17.54
C LEU A 49 9.08 1.87 16.49
N GLY A 50 9.98 0.99 16.03
CA GLY A 50 9.62 -0.14 15.18
C GLY A 50 8.62 -1.10 15.83
N HIS A 51 8.74 -1.38 17.13
CA HIS A 51 7.79 -2.21 17.87
C HIS A 51 6.43 -1.51 18.08
N ILE A 52 6.40 -0.19 18.30
CA ILE A 52 5.16 0.60 18.40
C ILE A 52 4.46 0.72 17.05
N LEU A 53 5.22 0.92 15.96
CA LEU A 53 4.71 0.95 14.60
C LEU A 53 4.30 -0.45 14.10
N THR A 54 4.96 -1.52 14.56
CA THR A 54 4.57 -2.91 14.27
C THR A 54 3.32 -3.30 15.07
N ALA A 55 3.19 -2.82 16.32
CA ALA A 55 2.01 -3.03 17.16
C ALA A 55 0.79 -2.22 16.68
N SER A 56 0.99 -1.18 15.87
CA SER A 56 -0.08 -0.43 15.22
C SER A 56 -0.49 -1.12 13.92
N SER A 57 -1.01 -2.35 14.00
CA SER A 57 -1.70 -2.97 12.88
C SER A 57 -3.09 -2.35 12.72
N SER A 58 -3.16 -1.04 12.51
CA SER A 58 -4.42 -0.39 12.16
C SER A 58 -4.76 -0.79 10.73
N LEU A 59 -5.51 -1.88 10.57
CA LEU A 59 -6.15 -2.26 9.32
C LEU A 59 -6.70 -1.01 8.62
N LEU A 60 -6.26 -0.75 7.40
CA LEU A 60 -6.70 0.41 6.61
C LEU A 60 -7.83 0.05 5.65
N ILE A 61 -8.37 -1.17 5.76
CA ILE A 61 -9.49 -1.62 4.93
C ILE A 61 -10.73 -0.80 5.30
N PRO A 62 -11.25 0.05 4.40
CA PRO A 62 -12.50 0.75 4.66
C PRO A 62 -13.67 -0.25 4.73
N SER A 63 -14.71 0.08 5.47
CA SER A 63 -15.98 -0.65 5.47
C SER A 63 -17.11 0.21 4.91
N ILE A 64 -18.00 -0.41 4.16
CA ILE A 64 -19.22 0.20 3.61
C ILE A 64 -20.41 -0.54 4.21
N PRO A 65 -21.21 0.10 5.07
CA PRO A 65 -22.47 -0.46 5.52
C PRO A 65 -23.50 -0.44 4.39
N LEU A 66 -24.21 -1.55 4.17
CA LEU A 66 -25.25 -1.69 3.15
C LEU A 66 -26.52 -2.30 3.73
N ARG A 67 -27.68 -1.77 3.29
CA ARG A 67 -29.00 -2.35 3.54
C ARG A 67 -29.20 -3.61 2.69
N VAL A 68 -28.87 -4.76 3.26
CA VAL A 68 -29.08 -6.08 2.64
C VAL A 68 -29.70 -7.01 3.69
N PRO A 69 -30.67 -7.89 3.33
CA PRO A 69 -31.19 -8.90 4.25
C PRO A 69 -30.07 -9.74 4.89
N THR A 70 -30.27 -10.22 6.12
CA THR A 70 -29.27 -10.99 6.87
C THR A 70 -28.81 -12.26 6.16
N ASP A 71 -29.71 -12.88 5.39
CA ASP A 71 -29.47 -14.06 4.55
C ASP A 71 -29.15 -13.70 3.09
N GLY A 72 -29.01 -12.41 2.76
CA GLY A 72 -28.93 -11.90 1.40
C GLY A 72 -27.76 -12.48 0.60
N ASN A 73 -28.07 -13.01 -0.57
CA ASN A 73 -27.09 -13.64 -1.46
C ASN A 73 -26.14 -12.61 -2.11
N GLU A 74 -25.08 -13.10 -2.76
CA GLU A 74 -24.06 -12.27 -3.42
C GLU A 74 -24.68 -11.22 -4.36
N HIS A 75 -25.65 -11.62 -5.19
CA HIS A 75 -26.33 -10.71 -6.12
C HIS A 75 -27.03 -9.54 -5.41
N GLN A 76 -27.62 -9.75 -4.23
CA GLN A 76 -28.23 -8.66 -3.45
C GLN A 76 -27.17 -7.68 -2.90
N TRP A 77 -26.01 -8.18 -2.48
CA TRP A 77 -24.88 -7.35 -2.06
C TRP A 77 -24.29 -6.56 -3.24
N THR A 78 -24.11 -7.21 -4.39
CA THR A 78 -23.65 -6.58 -5.63
C THR A 78 -24.59 -5.47 -6.07
N THR A 79 -25.91 -5.72 -6.02
CA THR A 79 -26.93 -4.71 -6.34
C THR A 79 -26.81 -3.51 -5.40
N ALA A 80 -26.84 -3.73 -4.07
CA ALA A 80 -26.75 -2.66 -3.09
C ALA A 80 -25.45 -1.85 -3.21
N LEU A 81 -24.31 -2.53 -3.46
CA LEU A 81 -23.04 -1.86 -3.69
C LEU A 81 -23.08 -1.01 -4.96
N SER A 82 -23.58 -1.58 -6.07
CA SER A 82 -23.64 -0.91 -7.37
C SER A 82 -24.46 0.37 -7.31
N GLU A 83 -25.59 0.37 -6.61
CA GLU A 83 -26.42 1.55 -6.37
C GLU A 83 -25.68 2.59 -5.52
N THR A 84 -25.03 2.15 -4.45
CA THR A 84 -24.29 3.02 -3.51
C THR A 84 -23.14 3.75 -4.19
N ILE A 85 -22.36 3.04 -5.03
CA ILE A 85 -21.21 3.62 -5.74
C ILE A 85 -21.54 4.15 -7.14
N ARG A 86 -22.82 4.07 -7.55
CA ARG A 86 -23.31 4.42 -8.90
C ARG A 86 -22.53 3.70 -10.01
N GLY A 87 -22.23 2.42 -9.77
CA GLY A 87 -21.58 1.54 -10.73
C GLY A 87 -22.57 0.81 -11.64
N LYS A 88 -22.07 0.29 -12.76
CA LYS A 88 -22.82 -0.58 -13.68
C LYS A 88 -22.63 -2.03 -13.23
N PRO A 89 -23.70 -2.74 -12.83
CA PRO A 89 -23.58 -4.12 -12.39
C PRO A 89 -23.45 -5.09 -13.58
N GLU A 90 -22.89 -6.28 -13.31
CA GLU A 90 -22.89 -7.46 -14.17
C GLU A 90 -22.38 -7.21 -15.61
N VAL A 91 -21.26 -6.50 -15.74
CA VAL A 91 -20.72 -6.11 -17.06
C VAL A 91 -19.92 -7.26 -17.67
N SER A 92 -20.32 -7.69 -18.86
CA SER A 92 -19.58 -8.70 -19.64
C SER A 92 -18.22 -8.15 -20.06
N VAL A 93 -17.15 -8.88 -19.77
CA VAL A 93 -15.77 -8.54 -20.13
C VAL A 93 -15.10 -9.73 -20.83
N GLN A 94 -13.87 -9.55 -21.30
CA GLN A 94 -13.15 -10.64 -21.94
C GLN A 94 -12.95 -11.80 -20.94
N PHE A 95 -13.49 -12.98 -21.30
CA PHE A 95 -13.45 -14.21 -20.49
C PHE A 95 -14.08 -14.12 -19.10
N GLY A 96 -15.09 -13.26 -18.89
CA GLY A 96 -15.81 -13.23 -17.62
C GLY A 96 -16.89 -12.16 -17.56
N ARG A 97 -17.35 -11.88 -16.34
CA ARG A 97 -18.35 -10.85 -16.06
C ARG A 97 -17.96 -10.17 -14.75
N ALA A 98 -17.63 -8.89 -14.82
CA ALA A 98 -17.30 -8.11 -13.63
C ALA A 98 -18.59 -7.73 -12.89
N ASP A 99 -18.58 -7.86 -11.56
CA ASP A 99 -19.76 -7.59 -10.74
C ASP A 99 -20.19 -6.14 -10.78
N VAL A 100 -19.25 -5.20 -10.65
CA VAL A 100 -19.54 -3.76 -10.78
C VAL A 100 -18.39 -3.04 -11.47
N LEU A 101 -18.69 -2.30 -12.54
CA LEU A 101 -17.74 -1.35 -13.14
C LEU A 101 -18.14 0.09 -12.86
N THR A 102 -17.14 0.92 -12.56
CA THR A 102 -17.29 2.38 -12.50
C THR A 102 -16.38 3.01 -13.57
N GLU A 103 -16.26 4.34 -13.57
CA GLU A 103 -15.28 5.03 -14.42
C GLU A 103 -13.83 4.60 -14.14
N ASN A 104 -13.52 4.24 -12.89
CA ASN A 104 -12.13 4.02 -12.45
C ASN A 104 -11.86 2.63 -11.84
N TYR A 105 -12.91 1.87 -11.53
CA TYR A 105 -12.81 0.64 -10.74
C TYR A 105 -13.51 -0.53 -11.42
N ALA A 106 -12.84 -1.68 -11.41
CA ALA A 106 -13.44 -2.99 -11.66
C ALA A 106 -13.55 -3.73 -10.32
N VAL A 107 -14.78 -3.89 -9.85
CA VAL A 107 -15.07 -4.43 -8.52
C VAL A 107 -15.60 -5.84 -8.65
N GLU A 108 -15.00 -6.74 -7.87
CA GLU A 108 -15.51 -8.09 -7.61
C GLU A 108 -16.11 -8.13 -6.21
N VAL A 109 -17.31 -8.67 -6.07
CA VAL A 109 -18.03 -8.83 -4.81
C VAL A 109 -18.06 -10.30 -4.44
N ASP A 110 -17.48 -10.66 -3.30
CA ASP A 110 -17.50 -12.07 -2.85
C ASP A 110 -17.62 -12.17 -1.33
N PHE A 111 -18.07 -13.33 -0.85
CA PHE A 111 -18.08 -13.61 0.58
C PHE A 111 -16.66 -13.74 1.12
N LEU A 112 -16.43 -13.25 2.34
CA LEU A 112 -15.11 -13.28 2.99
C LEU A 112 -14.41 -14.65 2.93
N PRO A 113 -15.07 -15.82 3.14
CA PRO A 113 -14.42 -17.12 3.01
C PRO A 113 -13.88 -17.45 1.61
N LYS A 114 -14.43 -16.82 0.56
CA LYS A 114 -14.06 -17.00 -0.85
C LYS A 114 -13.05 -15.96 -1.35
N TRP A 115 -12.47 -15.15 -0.46
CA TRP A 115 -11.59 -14.02 -0.81
C TRP A 115 -10.45 -14.34 -1.82
N LYS A 116 -9.94 -15.57 -1.85
CA LYS A 116 -8.90 -15.98 -2.82
C LYS A 116 -9.43 -16.07 -4.26
N GLU A 117 -10.64 -16.58 -4.41
CA GLU A 117 -11.35 -16.65 -5.69
C GLU A 117 -11.67 -15.24 -6.16
N GLY A 118 -12.32 -14.45 -5.32
CA GLY A 118 -12.62 -13.04 -5.60
C GLY A 118 -11.37 -12.22 -5.92
N LEU A 119 -10.23 -12.43 -5.24
CA LEU A 119 -8.97 -11.74 -5.57
C LEU A 119 -8.49 -12.07 -6.99
N GLY A 120 -8.61 -13.34 -7.40
CA GLY A 120 -8.25 -13.76 -8.76
C GLY A 120 -9.13 -13.11 -9.81
N GLN A 121 -10.44 -13.04 -9.54
CA GLN A 121 -11.41 -12.38 -10.41
C GLN A 121 -11.18 -10.87 -10.48
N ALA A 122 -10.99 -10.19 -9.35
CA ALA A 122 -10.67 -8.77 -9.31
C ALA A 122 -9.43 -8.44 -10.14
N LEU A 123 -8.35 -9.23 -10.01
CA LEU A 123 -7.15 -9.06 -10.81
C LEU A 123 -7.41 -9.22 -12.31
N HIS A 124 -8.12 -10.28 -12.70
CA HIS A 124 -8.50 -10.52 -14.09
C HIS A 124 -9.32 -9.36 -14.66
N TYR A 125 -10.31 -8.88 -13.91
CA TYR A 125 -11.18 -7.78 -14.35
C TYR A 125 -10.45 -6.45 -14.43
N GLY A 126 -9.55 -6.14 -13.49
CA GLY A 126 -8.67 -4.97 -13.61
C GLY A 126 -7.79 -5.02 -14.87
N ASP A 127 -7.21 -6.19 -15.15
CA ASP A 127 -6.34 -6.39 -16.33
C ASP A 127 -7.09 -6.19 -17.65
N VAL A 128 -8.22 -6.88 -17.86
CA VAL A 128 -8.95 -6.82 -19.15
C VAL A 128 -9.71 -5.52 -19.37
N THR A 129 -10.02 -4.76 -18.32
CA THR A 129 -10.71 -3.47 -18.43
C THR A 129 -9.76 -2.27 -18.40
N GLY A 130 -8.53 -2.45 -17.91
CA GLY A 130 -7.60 -1.36 -17.62
C GLY A 130 -8.00 -0.49 -16.42
N LEU A 131 -9.00 -0.90 -15.64
CA LEU A 131 -9.47 -0.20 -14.44
C LEU A 131 -8.73 -0.69 -13.19
N ILE A 132 -8.84 0.06 -12.10
CA ILE A 132 -8.24 -0.33 -10.82
C ILE A 132 -9.02 -1.53 -10.25
N PRO A 133 -8.39 -2.68 -9.99
CA PRO A 133 -9.06 -3.84 -9.43
C PRO A 133 -9.41 -3.60 -7.95
N VAL A 134 -10.64 -3.98 -7.59
CA VAL A 134 -11.16 -3.87 -6.22
C VAL A 134 -11.79 -5.20 -5.80
N LEU A 135 -11.37 -5.70 -4.64
CA LEU A 135 -11.99 -6.84 -3.96
C LEU A 135 -12.93 -6.31 -2.86
N ALA A 136 -14.23 -6.47 -3.05
CA ALA A 136 -15.25 -6.11 -2.07
C ALA A 136 -15.73 -7.37 -1.33
N LEU A 137 -15.38 -7.48 -0.05
CA LEU A 137 -15.63 -8.69 0.75
C LEU A 137 -16.84 -8.51 1.66
N ILE A 138 -17.83 -9.38 1.51
CA ILE A 138 -19.01 -9.43 2.36
C ILE A 138 -18.62 -10.07 3.71
N ALA A 139 -18.73 -9.29 4.78
CA ALA A 139 -18.51 -9.71 6.16
C ALA A 139 -19.80 -9.49 6.98
N ARG A 140 -20.55 -10.58 7.20
CA ARG A 140 -21.78 -10.56 8.03
C ARG A 140 -21.50 -10.54 9.53
N GLU A 141 -20.33 -11.04 9.91
CA GLU A 141 -19.83 -11.07 11.27
C GLU A 141 -18.48 -10.36 11.34
N PRO A 142 -18.05 -9.88 12.51
CA PRO A 142 -16.72 -9.32 12.70
C PRO A 142 -15.64 -10.31 12.22
N PRO A 143 -14.85 -9.96 11.20
CA PRO A 143 -13.84 -10.85 10.66
C PRO A 143 -12.63 -11.00 11.59
N ASP A 144 -11.92 -12.12 11.46
CA ASP A 144 -10.65 -12.32 12.16
C ASP A 144 -9.60 -11.29 11.71
N GLU A 145 -8.95 -10.64 12.67
CA GLU A 145 -8.03 -9.54 12.42
C GLU A 145 -6.77 -9.99 11.66
N GLU A 146 -6.24 -11.17 11.96
CA GLU A 146 -5.05 -11.71 11.29
C GLU A 146 -5.36 -12.12 9.84
N LEU A 147 -6.55 -12.69 9.60
CA LEU A 147 -7.05 -12.94 8.25
C LEU A 147 -7.15 -11.63 7.46
N LEU A 148 -7.74 -10.57 8.04
CA LEU A 148 -7.81 -9.29 7.33
C LEU A 148 -6.44 -8.70 7.03
N LYS A 149 -5.49 -8.77 7.98
CA LYS A 149 -4.10 -8.32 7.73
C LYS A 149 -3.43 -9.13 6.62
N GLN A 150 -3.74 -10.43 6.50
CA GLN A 150 -3.24 -11.25 5.41
C GLN A 150 -3.83 -10.79 4.08
N ILE A 151 -5.15 -10.58 4.01
CA ILE A 151 -5.86 -10.13 2.81
C ILE A 151 -5.34 -8.76 2.38
N GLU A 152 -5.25 -7.80 3.30
CA GLU A 152 -4.74 -6.45 3.03
C GLU A 152 -3.32 -6.49 2.46
N ARG A 153 -2.41 -7.20 3.13
CA ARG A 153 -1.02 -7.35 2.68
C ARG A 153 -0.93 -7.94 1.28
N LEU A 154 -1.72 -8.98 0.99
CA LEU A 154 -1.69 -9.61 -0.33
C LEU A 154 -2.30 -8.71 -1.41
N CYS A 155 -3.46 -8.10 -1.16
CA CYS A 155 -4.11 -7.17 -2.09
C CYS A 155 -3.17 -6.00 -2.41
N ALA A 156 -2.56 -5.38 -1.40
CA ALA A 156 -1.60 -4.30 -1.57
C ALA A 156 -0.39 -4.71 -2.43
N SER A 157 0.18 -5.91 -2.17
CA SER A 157 1.30 -6.43 -2.97
C SER A 157 0.96 -6.68 -4.45
N LYS A 158 -0.33 -6.80 -4.77
CA LYS A 158 -0.84 -7.04 -6.12
C LYS A 158 -1.47 -5.80 -6.76
N GLY A 159 -1.47 -4.66 -6.07
CA GLY A 159 -2.11 -3.43 -6.56
C GLY A 159 -3.65 -3.50 -6.55
N VAL A 160 -4.23 -4.40 -5.77
CA VAL A 160 -5.69 -4.55 -5.61
C VAL A 160 -6.14 -3.77 -4.40
N LYS A 161 -7.19 -2.96 -4.54
CA LYS A 161 -7.84 -2.32 -3.39
C LYS A 161 -8.78 -3.32 -2.74
N VAL A 162 -8.93 -3.26 -1.42
CA VAL A 162 -9.88 -4.08 -0.68
C VAL A 162 -10.84 -3.20 0.12
N VAL A 163 -12.10 -3.61 0.20
CA VAL A 163 -13.15 -2.96 1.01
C VAL A 163 -14.01 -4.04 1.65
N LEU A 164 -14.47 -3.80 2.88
CA LEU A 164 -15.43 -4.67 3.56
C LEU A 164 -16.85 -4.17 3.33
N LEU A 165 -17.76 -5.06 2.98
CA LEU A 165 -19.19 -4.82 2.94
C LEU A 165 -19.80 -5.41 4.20
N VAL A 166 -20.43 -4.58 5.01
CA VAL A 166 -21.02 -4.98 6.30
C VAL A 166 -22.52 -4.66 6.31
N PRO A 167 -23.34 -5.40 7.05
CA PRO A 167 -24.76 -5.08 7.16
C PRO A 167 -24.94 -3.73 7.85
N GLU A 168 -25.85 -2.89 7.33
CA GLU A 168 -26.32 -1.70 8.05
C GLU A 168 -27.13 -2.16 9.27
N ILE A 169 -26.75 -1.68 10.46
CA ILE A 169 -27.37 -2.01 11.76
C ILE A 169 -28.55 -1.07 12.01
#